data_AF-A0A9E5TIL0-F1
#
_entry.id   AF-A0A9E5TIL0-F1
#
_cell.length_a   1.000
_cell.length_b   1.000
_cell.length_c   1.000
_cell.angle_alpha   90.00
_cell.angle_beta   90.00
_cell.angle_gamma   90.00
#
_symmetry.space_group_name_H-M   'P 1'
#
loop_
_entity.id
_entity.type
_entity.pdbx_description
1 polymer ?
#
loop_
_entity_poly.entity_id
_entity_poly.type
_entity_poly.pdbx_seq_one_letter_code
_entity_poly.pdbx_strand_id
1 'polypeptide(L)'
;MEDSPRHRTFIISVWIGLIGILMVGLLGIGGLMVYTRLLAPGPPPTLVAMPTATPPPRPSPTAEATATRVVLPPTPAPSPELPAAFWAGPEVIPPGGCTILHWEVHPPAEAFLDGEPVPPAGQREVCPKETRPYELLVPETGQRHTVMVHVEGSPP
;
A
#
# COMPACT_ATOMS: atom_id res chain seq x y z
N MET A 1 51.95 -21.53 -0.31
CA MET A 1 50.76 -22.35 -0.58
C MET A 1 50.63 -23.33 0.56
N GLU A 2 49.48 -23.39 1.23
CA GLU A 2 48.91 -24.56 1.91
C GLU A 2 47.59 -24.09 2.58
N ASP A 3 46.64 -23.66 1.76
CA ASP A 3 45.26 -23.42 2.22
C ASP A 3 44.63 -24.80 2.40
N SER A 4 44.62 -25.28 3.65
CA SER A 4 44.23 -26.64 3.98
C SER A 4 42.71 -26.80 3.80
N PRO A 5 42.24 -27.70 2.91
CA PRO A 5 40.81 -27.86 2.60
C PRO A 5 39.96 -28.26 3.82
N ARG A 6 40.60 -28.74 4.90
CA ARG A 6 39.93 -29.05 6.17
C ARG A 6 39.37 -27.83 6.89
N HIS A 7 39.99 -26.66 6.77
CA HIS A 7 39.54 -25.46 7.47
C HIS A 7 38.25 -24.88 6.86
N ARG A 8 38.14 -24.90 5.53
CA ARG A 8 36.96 -24.41 4.81
C ARG A 8 35.73 -25.28 5.07
N THR A 9 35.89 -26.60 5.15
CA THR A 9 34.77 -27.50 5.49
C THR A 9 34.27 -27.30 6.92
N PHE A 10 35.18 -27.08 7.89
CA PHE A 10 34.80 -26.87 9.29
C PHE A 10 34.00 -25.58 9.49
N ILE A 11 34.39 -24.49 8.80
CA ILE A 11 33.66 -23.22 8.83
C ILE A 11 32.26 -23.38 8.23
N ILE A 12 32.13 -24.10 7.11
CA ILE A 12 30.83 -24.32 6.46
C ILE A 12 29.88 -25.12 7.35
N SER A 13 30.37 -26.17 8.03
CA SER A 13 29.54 -26.98 8.94
C SER A 13 29.04 -26.19 10.17
N VAL A 14 29.87 -25.31 10.72
CA VAL A 14 29.48 -24.44 11.85
C VAL A 14 28.42 -23.41 11.43
N TRP A 15 28.55 -22.84 10.23
CA TRP A 15 27.56 -21.89 9.68
C TRP A 15 26.21 -22.54 9.38
N ILE A 16 26.19 -23.76 8.83
CA ILE A 16 24.95 -24.51 8.59
C ILE A 16 24.22 -24.82 9.92
N GLY A 17 24.96 -25.19 10.96
CA GLY A 17 24.38 -25.43 12.30
C GLY A 17 23.75 -24.17 12.91
N LEU A 18 24.43 -23.02 12.81
CA LEU A 18 23.91 -21.74 13.30
C LEU A 18 22.65 -21.29 12.57
N ILE A 19 22.60 -21.45 11.25
CA ILE A 19 21.42 -21.12 10.43
C ILE A 19 20.24 -22.05 10.80
N GLY A 20 20.50 -23.34 11.01
CA GLY A 20 19.48 -24.29 11.44
C GLY A 20 18.85 -23.95 12.80
N ILE A 21 19.67 -23.56 13.79
CA ILE A 21 19.19 -23.16 15.12
C ILE A 21 18.38 -21.86 15.05
N LEU A 22 18.80 -20.90 14.21
CA LEU A 22 18.07 -19.65 13.99
C LEU A 22 16.68 -19.89 13.37
N MET A 23 16.58 -20.81 12.40
CA MET A 23 15.32 -21.16 11.74
C MET A 23 14.33 -21.84 12.69
N VAL A 24 14.80 -22.74 13.56
CA VAL A 24 13.94 -23.40 14.56
C VAL A 24 13.47 -22.41 15.62
N GLY A 25 14.32 -21.48 16.05
CA GLY A 25 13.97 -20.43 17.01
C GLY A 25 12.90 -19.46 16.48
N LEU A 26 13.00 -19.05 15.22
CA LEU A 26 12.04 -18.14 14.59
C LEU A 26 10.66 -18.79 14.37
N LEU A 27 10.62 -20.08 14.01
CA LEU A 27 9.37 -20.83 13.86
C LEU A 27 8.63 -21.04 15.19
N GLY A 28 9.36 -21.27 16.29
CA GLY A 28 8.76 -21.45 17.62
C GLY A 28 8.11 -20.18 18.18
N ILE A 29 8.74 -19.01 17.99
CA ILE A 29 8.24 -17.73 18.49
C ILE A 29 7.08 -17.21 17.61
N GLY A 30 7.15 -17.42 16.30
CA GLY A 30 6.06 -17.06 15.37
C GLY A 30 4.78 -17.88 15.61
N GLY A 31 4.92 -19.19 15.86
CA GLY A 31 3.78 -20.07 16.14
C GLY A 31 3.00 -19.70 17.42
N LEU A 32 3.71 -19.29 18.47
CA LEU A 32 3.09 -18.90 19.75
C LEU A 32 2.26 -17.61 19.63
N MET A 33 2.73 -16.61 18.87
CA MET A 33 1.99 -15.37 18.61
C MET A 33 0.66 -15.61 17.88
N VAL A 34 0.65 -16.50 16.89
CA VAL A 34 -0.56 -16.87 16.13
C VAL A 34 -1.57 -17.60 17.03
N TYR A 35 -1.09 -18.52 17.88
CA TYR A 35 -1.96 -19.29 18.77
C TYR A 35 -2.75 -18.40 19.74
N THR A 36 -2.13 -17.37 20.30
CA THR A 36 -2.82 -16.46 21.25
C THR A 36 -3.92 -15.60 20.62
N ARG A 37 -3.90 -15.38 19.30
CA ARG A 37 -4.92 -14.56 18.60
C ARG A 37 -6.19 -15.33 18.23
N LEU A 38 -6.12 -16.67 18.16
CA LEU A 38 -7.25 -17.53 17.79
C LEU A 38 -8.26 -17.77 18.93
N LEU A 39 -7.87 -17.55 20.20
CA LEU A 39 -8.76 -17.74 21.35
C LEU A 39 -9.64 -16.52 21.68
N ALA A 40 -9.58 -15.44 20.88
CA ALA A 40 -10.43 -14.28 21.11
C ALA A 40 -11.91 -14.59 20.77
N PRO A 41 -12.85 -14.43 21.72
CA PRO A 41 -14.28 -14.60 21.44
C PRO A 41 -14.74 -13.48 20.47
N GLY A 42 -15.42 -13.88 19.39
CA GLY A 42 -15.89 -12.96 18.35
C GLY A 42 -16.94 -11.95 18.87
N PRO A 43 -17.09 -10.80 18.20
CA PRO A 43 -18.04 -9.78 18.60
C PRO A 43 -19.50 -10.23 18.34
N PRO A 44 -20.46 -9.86 19.21
CA PRO A 44 -21.87 -10.16 19.00
C PRO A 44 -22.45 -9.38 17.81
N PRO A 45 -23.51 -9.90 17.14
CA PRO A 45 -24.11 -9.22 16.00
C PRO A 45 -24.93 -7.99 16.43
N THR A 46 -24.61 -6.83 15.87
CA THR A 46 -25.37 -5.59 16.06
C THR A 46 -26.57 -5.56 15.11
N LEU A 47 -27.79 -5.61 15.63
CA LEU A 47 -29.01 -5.40 14.83
C LEU A 47 -29.14 -3.91 14.47
N VAL A 48 -29.07 -3.60 13.17
CA VAL A 48 -29.25 -2.23 12.65
C VAL A 48 -30.74 -1.96 12.43
N ALA A 49 -31.32 -1.03 13.18
CA ALA A 49 -32.69 -0.56 12.99
C ALA A 49 -32.79 0.35 11.74
N MET A 50 -33.77 0.08 10.87
CA MET A 50 -34.03 0.89 9.68
C MET A 50 -34.71 2.23 10.04
N PRO A 51 -34.24 3.38 9.52
CA PRO A 51 -34.97 4.64 9.68
C PRO A 51 -36.11 4.77 8.66
N THR A 52 -37.32 5.08 9.16
CA THR A 52 -38.48 5.49 8.37
C THR A 52 -38.26 6.87 7.76
N ALA A 53 -38.32 6.98 6.43
CA ALA A 53 -38.11 8.24 5.71
C ALA A 53 -39.39 9.10 5.68
N THR A 54 -39.32 10.31 6.25
CA THR A 54 -40.33 11.37 6.10
C THR A 54 -40.11 12.11 4.77
N PRO A 55 -41.13 12.34 3.92
CA PRO A 55 -40.94 13.07 2.66
C PRO A 55 -40.71 14.58 2.90
N PRO A 56 -39.72 15.21 2.24
CA PRO A 56 -39.39 16.63 2.40
C PRO A 56 -40.33 17.59 1.62
N PRO A 57 -40.43 18.86 2.04
CA PRO A 57 -41.32 19.86 1.43
C PRO A 57 -40.85 20.36 0.05
N ARG A 58 -41.83 20.71 -0.79
CA ARG A 58 -41.71 21.18 -2.18
C ARG A 58 -40.93 22.51 -2.30
N PRO A 59 -39.97 22.66 -3.24
CA PRO A 59 -39.23 23.91 -3.42
C PRO A 59 -40.06 25.00 -4.15
N SER A 60 -39.90 26.25 -3.70
CA SER A 60 -40.36 27.49 -4.35
C SER A 60 -39.25 28.03 -5.26
N PRO A 61 -39.56 28.65 -6.43
CA PRO A 61 -38.54 29.11 -7.37
C PRO A 61 -37.99 30.51 -7.02
N THR A 62 -36.89 30.86 -7.69
CA THR A 62 -36.31 32.21 -7.88
C THR A 62 -35.12 32.56 -6.98
N ALA A 63 -33.90 32.44 -7.53
CA ALA A 63 -33.17 33.61 -8.03
C ALA A 63 -31.95 33.16 -8.84
N GLU A 64 -31.82 33.80 -9.99
CA GLU A 64 -30.74 33.75 -10.95
C GLU A 64 -29.46 34.32 -10.34
N ALA A 65 -28.42 33.48 -10.23
CA ALA A 65 -27.05 33.92 -10.02
C ALA A 65 -26.24 33.40 -11.21
N THR A 66 -25.74 34.33 -12.03
CA THR A 66 -24.77 34.02 -13.08
C THR A 66 -23.47 33.63 -12.39
N ALA A 67 -23.30 32.33 -12.13
CA ALA A 67 -22.05 31.77 -11.65
C ALA A 67 -21.21 31.46 -12.88
N THR A 68 -20.13 32.22 -13.08
CA THR A 68 -19.02 31.81 -13.94
C THR A 68 -18.59 30.42 -13.49
N ARG A 69 -18.96 29.39 -14.27
CA ARG A 69 -18.58 28.01 -14.02
C ARG A 69 -17.07 27.92 -14.11
N VAL A 70 -16.40 27.95 -12.97
CA VAL A 70 -15.08 27.35 -12.84
C VAL A 70 -15.28 25.90 -13.20
N VAL A 71 -14.76 25.49 -14.36
CA VAL A 71 -14.71 24.09 -14.73
C VAL A 71 -13.76 23.46 -13.75
N LEU A 72 -14.29 22.87 -12.68
CA LEU A 72 -13.50 21.97 -11.85
C LEU A 72 -12.94 20.89 -12.79
N PRO A 73 -11.64 20.54 -12.67
CA PRO A 73 -11.12 19.38 -13.36
C PRO A 73 -12.01 18.17 -13.01
N PRO A 74 -12.22 17.23 -13.95
CA PRO A 74 -13.06 16.07 -13.68
C PRO A 74 -12.50 15.37 -12.43
N THR A 75 -13.33 15.26 -11.38
CA THR A 75 -13.06 14.36 -10.27
C THR A 75 -12.82 12.98 -10.90
N PRO A 76 -11.63 12.38 -10.74
CA PRO A 76 -11.36 11.07 -11.31
C PRO A 76 -12.43 10.10 -10.79
N ALA A 77 -13.08 9.39 -11.71
CA ALA A 77 -14.07 8.38 -11.38
C ALA A 77 -13.46 7.36 -10.40
N PRO A 78 -14.24 6.82 -9.44
CA PRO A 78 -13.74 5.79 -8.53
C PRO A 78 -13.23 4.61 -9.35
N SER A 79 -11.90 4.43 -9.37
CA SER A 79 -11.22 3.30 -9.99
C SER A 79 -11.65 2.04 -9.24
N PRO A 80 -12.00 0.94 -9.93
CA PRO A 80 -12.50 -0.27 -9.30
C PRO A 80 -11.58 -0.70 -8.16
N GLU A 81 -12.16 -0.76 -6.96
CA GLU A 81 -11.49 -1.11 -5.72
C GLU A 81 -10.93 -2.55 -5.82
N LEU A 82 -9.61 -2.58 -6.07
CA LEU A 82 -8.60 -3.64 -5.86
C LEU A 82 -8.75 -4.95 -6.66
N PRO A 83 -7.69 -5.33 -7.39
CA PRO A 83 -6.78 -6.34 -6.82
C PRO A 83 -5.51 -5.78 -6.15
N ALA A 84 -5.10 -4.53 -6.42
CA ALA A 84 -3.85 -3.98 -5.90
C ALA A 84 -4.03 -2.70 -5.10
N ALA A 85 -3.57 -2.69 -3.85
CA ALA A 85 -3.52 -1.50 -2.99
C ALA A 85 -2.23 -0.75 -3.26
N PHE A 86 -2.31 0.57 -3.46
CA PHE A 86 -1.15 1.43 -3.73
C PHE A 86 -1.36 2.80 -3.10
N TRP A 87 -0.45 3.23 -2.23
CA TRP A 87 -0.57 4.50 -1.50
C TRP A 87 0.81 5.06 -1.10
N ALA A 88 0.86 6.32 -0.71
CA ALA A 88 2.07 6.94 -0.16
C ALA A 88 1.86 7.34 1.30
N GLY A 89 2.89 7.16 2.12
CA GLY A 89 2.93 7.62 3.51
C GLY A 89 4.15 8.51 3.73
N PRO A 90 4.04 9.85 3.73
CA PRO A 90 2.89 10.73 3.45
C PRO A 90 2.72 11.15 1.97
N GLU A 91 1.52 11.52 1.53
CA GLU A 91 1.28 12.03 0.15
C GLU A 91 1.77 13.47 -0.07
N VAL A 92 1.87 14.27 0.99
CA VAL A 92 2.39 15.64 0.93
C VAL A 92 3.70 15.70 1.69
N ILE A 93 4.75 16.21 1.05
CA ILE A 93 6.08 16.36 1.63
C ILE A 93 6.59 17.80 1.49
N PRO A 94 7.43 18.28 2.43
CA PRO A 94 8.12 19.55 2.27
C PRO A 94 9.17 19.47 1.15
N PRO A 95 9.66 20.61 0.64
CA PRO A 95 10.77 20.65 -0.31
C PRO A 95 11.99 19.85 0.18
N GLY A 96 12.45 18.90 -0.64
CA GLY A 96 13.56 18.01 -0.30
C GLY A 96 13.20 16.88 0.68
N GLY A 97 11.92 16.72 1.03
CA GLY A 97 11.42 15.60 1.82
C GLY A 97 11.40 14.28 1.04
N CYS A 98 11.12 13.20 1.77
CA CYS A 98 10.94 11.86 1.22
C CYS A 98 9.61 11.28 1.70
N THR A 99 9.03 10.40 0.89
CA THR A 99 7.84 9.62 1.22
C THR A 99 8.08 8.15 0.93
N ILE A 100 7.33 7.28 1.60
CA ILE A 100 7.35 5.84 1.36
C ILE A 100 6.13 5.47 0.52
N LEU A 101 6.37 4.97 -0.68
CA LEU A 101 5.35 4.32 -1.50
C LEU A 101 5.15 2.89 -0.98
N HIS A 102 3.91 2.48 -0.82
CA HIS A 102 3.52 1.14 -0.37
C HIS A 102 2.60 0.52 -1.42
N TRP A 103 2.80 -0.77 -1.71
CA TRP A 103 1.90 -1.51 -2.60
C TRP A 103 1.70 -2.95 -2.17
N GLU A 104 0.54 -3.50 -2.54
CA GLU A 104 0.17 -4.89 -2.29
C GLU A 104 -0.82 -5.38 -3.34
N VAL A 105 -0.42 -6.37 -4.15
CA VAL A 105 -1.20 -6.93 -5.27
C VAL A 105 -1.76 -8.30 -4.89
N HIS A 106 -3.07 -8.51 -5.14
CA HIS A 106 -3.82 -9.71 -4.81
C HIS A 106 -4.65 -10.24 -5.99
N PRO A 107 -4.49 -11.50 -6.44
CA PRO A 107 -3.50 -12.46 -5.97
C PRO A 107 -2.06 -11.96 -6.25
N PRO A 108 -1.03 -12.52 -5.56
CA PRO A 108 0.34 -12.11 -5.79
C PRO A 108 0.72 -12.30 -7.25
N ALA A 109 0.99 -11.21 -7.95
CA ALA A 109 1.32 -11.17 -9.37
C ALA A 109 2.50 -10.21 -9.60
N GLU A 110 3.14 -10.33 -10.76
CA GLU A 110 4.16 -9.37 -11.18
C GLU A 110 3.57 -7.96 -11.21
N ALA A 111 4.35 -6.96 -10.79
CA ALA A 111 3.94 -5.57 -10.81
C ALA A 111 5.11 -4.68 -11.25
N PHE A 112 4.77 -3.54 -11.84
CA PHE A 112 5.75 -2.56 -12.30
C PHE A 112 5.47 -1.22 -11.63
N LEU A 113 6.48 -0.62 -11.01
CA LEU A 113 6.38 0.69 -10.38
C LEU A 113 7.21 1.71 -11.18
N ASP A 114 6.55 2.64 -11.84
CA ASP A 114 7.10 3.54 -12.87
C ASP A 114 7.84 2.80 -14.00
N GLY A 115 7.38 1.59 -14.34
CA GLY A 115 7.99 0.73 -15.37
C GLY A 115 9.12 -0.18 -14.88
N GLU A 116 9.52 -0.08 -13.62
CA GLU A 116 10.51 -0.98 -13.00
C GLU A 116 9.82 -2.19 -12.35
N PRO A 117 10.28 -3.44 -12.60
CA PRO A 117 9.68 -4.62 -11.99
C PRO A 117 9.89 -4.62 -10.47
N VAL A 118 8.81 -4.85 -9.73
CA VAL A 118 8.78 -4.90 -8.26
C VAL A 118 8.09 -6.18 -7.77
N PRO A 119 8.39 -6.65 -6.54
CA PRO A 119 7.64 -7.76 -5.95
C PRO A 119 6.14 -7.41 -5.82
N PRO A 120 5.25 -8.42 -5.71
CA PRO A 120 3.80 -8.21 -5.60
C PRO A 120 3.37 -7.33 -4.42
N ALA A 121 4.17 -7.32 -3.35
CA ALA A 121 3.99 -6.45 -2.20
C ALA A 121 5.33 -5.86 -1.78
N GLY A 122 5.33 -4.60 -1.35
CA GLY A 122 6.56 -3.94 -0.96
C GLY A 122 6.38 -2.48 -0.58
N GLN A 123 7.51 -1.86 -0.27
CA GLN A 123 7.59 -0.43 0.00
C GLN A 123 8.88 0.15 -0.58
N ARG A 124 8.84 1.42 -0.99
CA ARG A 124 9.98 2.14 -1.59
C ARG A 124 9.99 3.59 -1.13
N GLU A 125 11.10 4.00 -0.54
CA GLU A 125 11.34 5.41 -0.24
C GLU A 125 11.69 6.17 -1.52
N VAL A 126 11.05 7.33 -1.72
CA VAL A 126 11.27 8.23 -2.85
C VAL A 126 11.33 9.67 -2.36
N CYS A 127 12.23 10.48 -2.94
CA CYS A 127 12.39 11.89 -2.59
C CYS A 127 12.19 12.77 -3.83
N PRO A 128 10.93 12.98 -4.28
CA PRO A 128 10.67 13.80 -5.45
C PRO A 128 11.00 15.27 -5.18
N LYS A 129 11.52 15.97 -6.20
CA LYS A 129 11.83 17.41 -6.13
C LYS A 129 10.62 18.30 -6.42
N GLU A 130 9.67 17.78 -7.18
CA GLU A 130 8.47 18.46 -7.64
C GLU A 130 7.28 17.49 -7.50
N THR A 131 6.07 18.04 -7.44
CA THR A 131 4.83 17.24 -7.41
C THR A 131 4.79 16.32 -8.63
N ARG A 132 4.70 15.01 -8.40
CA ARG A 132 4.66 14.04 -9.49
C ARG A 132 3.76 12.84 -9.21
N PRO A 133 3.16 12.25 -10.26
CA PRO A 133 2.54 10.95 -10.17
C PRO A 133 3.58 9.83 -10.04
N TYR A 134 3.17 8.79 -9.34
CA TYR A 134 3.77 7.47 -9.36
C TYR A 134 2.73 6.47 -9.86
N GLU A 135 3.14 5.55 -10.72
CA GLU A 135 2.24 4.57 -11.33
C GLU A 135 2.64 3.13 -10.99
N LEU A 136 1.69 2.35 -10.50
CA LEU A 136 1.80 0.91 -10.33
C LEU A 136 0.95 0.20 -11.39
N LEU A 137 1.59 -0.61 -12.24
CA LEU A 137 0.96 -1.42 -13.28
C LEU A 137 0.98 -2.90 -12.92
N VAL A 138 -0.18 -3.55 -13.00
CA VAL A 138 -0.31 -5.01 -12.92
C VAL A 138 -0.58 -5.53 -14.34
N PRO A 139 0.40 -6.15 -15.02
CA PRO A 139 0.29 -6.52 -16.43
C PRO A 139 -0.75 -7.60 -16.70
N GLU A 140 -0.95 -8.52 -15.74
CA GLU A 140 -1.92 -9.62 -15.87
C GLU A 140 -3.36 -9.12 -16.01
N THR A 141 -3.70 -8.07 -15.27
CA THR A 141 -5.03 -7.45 -15.30
C THR A 141 -5.09 -6.19 -16.17
N GLY A 142 -3.93 -5.66 -16.56
CA GLY A 142 -3.79 -4.35 -17.21
C GLY A 142 -4.14 -3.17 -16.28
N GLN A 143 -4.33 -3.41 -14.99
CA GLN A 143 -4.76 -2.37 -14.05
C GLN A 143 -3.59 -1.42 -13.73
N ARG A 144 -3.88 -0.12 -13.71
CA ARG A 144 -2.95 0.92 -13.28
C ARG A 144 -3.50 1.66 -12.08
N HIS A 145 -2.66 1.82 -11.07
CA HIS A 145 -2.93 2.63 -9.89
C HIS A 145 -1.98 3.81 -9.90
N THR A 146 -2.50 4.99 -9.67
CA THR A 146 -1.70 6.22 -9.66
C THR A 146 -1.82 6.87 -8.29
N VAL A 147 -0.68 7.20 -7.71
CA VAL A 147 -0.59 7.97 -6.47
C VAL A 147 0.12 9.28 -6.76
N MET A 148 -0.49 10.39 -6.36
CA MET A 148 0.10 11.72 -6.50
C MET A 148 0.87 12.06 -5.23
N VAL A 149 2.15 12.36 -5.37
CA VAL A 149 2.97 12.89 -4.28
C VAL A 149 3.16 14.38 -4.51
N HIS A 150 2.70 15.19 -3.56
CA HIS A 150 2.75 16.65 -3.61
C HIS A 150 3.97 17.17 -2.86
N VAL A 151 4.73 18.05 -3.50
CA VAL A 151 5.80 18.80 -2.86
C VAL A 151 5.27 20.20 -2.54
N GLU A 152 5.22 20.56 -1.26
CA GLU A 152 4.74 21.87 -0.82
C GLU A 152 5.55 22.99 -1.48
N GLY A 153 4.87 24.01 -2.00
CA GLY A 153 5.51 25.14 -2.68
C GLY A 153 5.95 24.87 -4.13
N SER A 154 5.81 23.64 -4.64
CA SER A 154 5.90 23.38 -6.07
C SER A 154 4.61 23.88 -6.75
N PRO A 155 4.69 24.67 -7.83
CA PRO A 155 3.51 25.02 -8.61
C PRO A 155 2.87 23.74 -9.21
N PRO A 156 1.52 23.65 -9.28
CA PRO A 156 0.80 22.53 -9.90
C PRO A 156 0.86 22.53 -11.43
#